data_AF-A0A2H3SJG3-F1
#
_entry.id   AF-A0A2H3SJG3-F1
#
_cell.length_a   1.000
_cell.length_b   1.000
_cell.length_c   1.000
_cell.angle_alpha   90.00
_cell.angle_beta   90.00
_cell.angle_gamma   90.00
#
_symmetry.space_group_name_H-M   'P 1'
#
loop_
_entity.id
_entity.type
_entity.pdbx_description
1 polymer ?
#
loop_
_entity_poly.entity_id
_entity_poly.type
_entity_poly.pdbx_seq_one_letter_code
_entity_poly.pdbx_strand_id
1 'polypeptide(L)'
;MYGILNRDTSGDLLRDALGIIYISDKASAKRYRQTEMWKTMELPDTLDLEQLEAIWHIISRMIIFIEGYVSKARSECPLRAYLGILDLLNGSGSYFKGQRLDTNAVRFSSLTGAERYRCLS
;
A
#
# COMPACT_ATOMS: atom_id res chain seq x y z
N MET A 1 -12.94 -15.70 -5.83
CA MET A 1 -11.97 -14.74 -5.26
C MET A 1 -12.40 -13.35 -5.73
N TYR A 2 -13.19 -12.63 -4.92
CA TYR A 2 -13.78 -11.33 -5.30
C TYR A 2 -12.84 -10.20 -4.87
N GLY A 3 -11.87 -9.86 -5.72
CA GLY A 3 -10.82 -8.87 -5.43
C GLY A 3 -11.26 -7.43 -5.66
N ILE A 4 -10.54 -6.48 -5.04
CA ILE A 4 -10.68 -5.02 -5.20
C ILE A 4 -10.72 -4.59 -6.68
N LEU A 5 -10.00 -5.30 -7.55
CA LEU A 5 -9.95 -5.05 -8.99
C LEU A 5 -11.29 -5.30 -9.71
N ASN A 6 -12.16 -6.20 -9.22
CA ASN A 6 -13.49 -6.41 -9.82
C ASN A 6 -14.47 -5.26 -9.52
N ARG A 7 -14.15 -4.37 -8.56
CA ARG A 7 -14.95 -3.17 -8.28
C ARG A 7 -14.42 -1.94 -9.01
N ASP A 8 -13.28 -2.06 -9.69
CA ASP A 8 -12.69 -0.99 -10.49
C ASP A 8 -13.30 -1.00 -11.90
N THR A 9 -14.53 -0.53 -12.01
CA THR A 9 -15.25 -0.48 -13.30
C THR A 9 -14.68 0.54 -14.28
N SER A 10 -13.89 1.50 -13.79
CA SER A 10 -13.23 2.52 -14.62
C SER A 10 -11.80 2.14 -15.03
N GLY A 11 -11.21 1.11 -14.39
CA GLY A 11 -9.83 0.71 -14.60
C GLY A 11 -8.82 1.67 -13.99
N ASP A 12 -9.26 2.63 -13.18
CA ASP A 12 -8.41 3.69 -12.62
C ASP A 12 -7.41 3.12 -11.62
N LEU A 13 -7.84 2.13 -10.83
CA LEU A 13 -6.99 1.47 -9.84
C LEU A 13 -5.89 0.62 -10.51
N LEU A 14 -6.22 -0.05 -11.63
CA LEU A 14 -5.24 -0.77 -12.43
C LEU A 14 -4.27 0.19 -13.13
N ARG A 15 -4.76 1.32 -13.67
CA ARG A 15 -3.91 2.35 -14.29
C ARG A 15 -2.97 3.00 -13.29
N ASP A 16 -3.45 3.26 -12.08
CA ASP A 16 -2.64 3.81 -10.99
C ASP A 16 -1.59 2.80 -10.54
N ALA A 17 -1.96 1.52 -10.36
CA ALA A 17 -1.04 0.46 -9.98
C ALA A 17 0.06 0.25 -11.04
N LEU A 18 -0.32 0.19 -12.33
CA LEU A 18 0.63 0.14 -13.44
C LEU A 18 1.50 1.40 -13.48
N GLY A 19 0.91 2.58 -13.29
CA GLY A 19 1.65 3.83 -13.17
C GLY A 19 2.75 3.77 -12.12
N ILE A 20 2.45 3.22 -10.94
CA ILE A 20 3.43 3.05 -9.86
C ILE A 20 4.55 2.07 -10.27
N ILE A 21 4.24 1.00 -11.00
CA ILE A 21 5.25 0.06 -11.52
C ILE A 21 6.17 0.76 -12.54
N TYR A 22 5.59 1.54 -13.45
CA TYR A 22 6.35 2.22 -14.52
C TYR A 22 7.14 3.43 -14.04
N ILE A 23 6.85 3.95 -12.84
CA ILE A 23 7.58 5.06 -12.22
C ILE A 23 8.79 4.50 -11.45
N SER A 24 9.92 4.36 -12.14
CA SER A 24 11.19 3.92 -11.54
C SER A 24 11.92 5.01 -10.75
N ASP A 25 11.61 6.28 -11.01
CA ASP A 25 12.34 7.42 -10.48
C ASP A 25 11.50 8.72 -10.46
N LYS A 26 12.05 9.75 -9.81
CA LYS A 26 11.38 11.03 -9.60
C LYS A 26 11.08 11.80 -10.89
N ALA A 27 11.91 11.66 -11.93
CA ALA A 27 11.69 12.30 -13.22
C ALA A 27 10.55 11.60 -13.98
N SER A 28 10.53 10.27 -13.95
CA SER A 28 9.46 9.43 -14.50
C SER A 28 8.12 9.72 -13.80
N ALA A 29 8.11 9.88 -12.47
CA ALA A 29 6.94 10.28 -11.69
C ALA A 29 6.38 11.65 -12.13
N LYS A 30 7.28 12.63 -12.29
CA LYS A 30 6.93 13.98 -12.72
C LYS A 30 6.33 13.96 -14.13
N ARG A 31 6.93 13.19 -15.04
CA ARG A 31 6.44 13.04 -16.42
C ARG A 31 5.06 12.41 -16.42
N TYR A 32 4.86 11.29 -15.73
CA TYR A 32 3.58 10.60 -15.61
C TYR A 32 2.45 11.56 -15.20
N ARG A 33 2.73 12.44 -14.22
CA ARG A 33 1.78 13.45 -13.76
C ARG A 33 1.53 14.59 -14.73
N GLN A 34 2.58 15.07 -15.40
CA GLN A 34 2.46 16.20 -16.33
C GLN A 34 1.78 15.82 -17.64
N THR A 35 1.96 14.58 -18.09
CA THR A 35 1.36 14.09 -19.33
C THR A 35 -0.02 13.47 -19.11
N GLU A 36 -0.51 13.45 -17.87
CA GLU A 36 -1.72 12.73 -17.47
C GLU A 36 -1.75 11.31 -18.05
N MET A 37 -0.62 10.60 -17.96
CA MET A 37 -0.47 9.28 -18.62
C MET A 37 -1.54 8.29 -18.16
N TRP A 38 -2.05 8.42 -16.92
CA TRP A 38 -3.19 7.66 -16.43
C TRP A 38 -4.48 7.82 -17.26
N LYS A 39 -4.63 8.87 -18.08
CA LYS A 39 -5.82 9.05 -18.94
C LYS A 39 -5.65 8.39 -20.31
N THR A 40 -4.42 8.26 -20.77
CA THR A 40 -4.09 7.85 -22.15
C THR A 40 -3.43 6.49 -22.22
N MET A 41 -3.03 5.93 -21.08
CA MET A 41 -2.44 4.60 -20.99
C MET A 41 -3.50 3.54 -21.33
N GLU A 42 -3.31 2.89 -22.46
CA GLU A 42 -4.04 1.68 -22.80
C GLU A 42 -3.70 0.62 -21.76
N LEU A 43 -4.77 0.03 -21.19
CA LEU A 43 -4.62 -1.06 -20.23
C LEU A 43 -4.23 -2.32 -21.01
N PRO A 44 -3.21 -3.06 -20.56
CA PRO A 44 -2.90 -4.34 -21.16
C PRO A 44 -4.07 -5.31 -20.93
N ASP A 45 -4.43 -6.09 -21.95
CA ASP A 45 -5.49 -7.11 -21.86
C ASP A 45 -5.19 -8.18 -20.81
N THR A 46 -3.90 -8.42 -20.54
CA THR A 46 -3.40 -9.34 -19.52
C THR A 46 -2.15 -8.77 -18.86
N LEU A 47 -2.00 -8.99 -17.56
CA LEU A 47 -0.76 -8.70 -16.83
C LEU A 47 0.18 -9.90 -16.89
N ASP A 48 1.47 -9.67 -17.11
CA ASP A 48 2.47 -10.72 -16.95
C ASP A 48 2.73 -11.03 -15.47
N LEU A 49 3.48 -12.11 -15.20
CA LEU A 49 3.76 -12.57 -13.84
C LEU A 49 4.57 -11.53 -13.03
N GLU A 50 5.52 -10.85 -13.68
CA GLU A 50 6.38 -9.86 -13.02
C GLU A 50 5.58 -8.63 -12.59
N GLN A 51 4.67 -8.16 -13.45
CA GLN A 51 3.73 -7.08 -13.16
C GLN A 51 2.78 -7.48 -12.03
N LEU A 52 2.24 -8.70 -12.05
CA LEU A 52 1.39 -9.21 -10.96
C LEU A 52 2.14 -9.27 -9.63
N GLU A 53 3.37 -9.76 -9.63
CA GLU A 53 4.23 -9.79 -8.45
C GLU A 53 4.54 -8.37 -7.94
N ALA A 54 4.85 -7.44 -8.83
CA ALA A 54 5.09 -6.04 -8.47
C ALA A 54 3.86 -5.39 -7.82
N ILE A 55 2.67 -5.57 -8.40
CA ILE A 55 1.41 -5.09 -7.83
C ILE A 55 1.16 -5.74 -6.47
N TRP A 56 1.33 -7.05 -6.37
CA TRP A 56 1.18 -7.79 -5.12
C TRP A 56 2.11 -7.26 -4.02
N HIS A 57 3.38 -7.00 -4.36
CA HIS A 57 4.35 -6.43 -3.43
C HIS A 57 3.97 -5.02 -2.97
N ILE A 58 3.50 -4.16 -3.88
CA ILE A 58 3.05 -2.80 -3.54
C ILE A 58 1.85 -2.86 -2.60
N ILE A 59 0.82 -3.63 -2.96
CA ILE A 59 -0.40 -3.78 -2.14
C ILE A 59 -0.06 -4.37 -0.77
N SER A 60 0.79 -5.40 -0.72
CA SER A 60 1.23 -6.01 0.54
C SER A 60 1.94 -5.01 1.44
N ARG A 61 2.83 -4.19 0.89
CA ARG A 61 3.54 -3.13 1.63
C ARG A 61 2.58 -2.04 2.11
N MET A 62 1.60 -1.64 1.31
CA MET A 62 0.56 -0.69 1.73
C MET A 62 -0.29 -1.24 2.87
N ILE A 63 -0.69 -2.51 2.80
CA ILE A 63 -1.42 -3.18 3.89
C ILE A 63 -0.58 -3.19 5.17
N ILE A 64 0.69 -3.62 5.09
CA ILE A 64 1.60 -3.61 6.24
C ILE A 64 1.72 -2.20 6.82
N PHE A 65 1.86 -1.18 5.98
CA PHE A 65 1.89 0.22 6.42
C PHE A 65 0.64 0.63 7.19
N ILE A 66 -0.56 0.32 6.66
CA ILE A 66 -1.83 0.62 7.32
C ILE A 66 -1.95 -0.14 8.65
N GLU A 67 -1.64 -1.44 8.67
CA GLU A 67 -1.62 -2.26 9.90
C GLU A 67 -0.70 -1.63 10.95
N GLY A 68 0.51 -1.23 10.54
CA GLY A 68 1.48 -0.55 11.39
C GLY A 68 0.97 0.78 11.94
N TYR A 69 0.36 1.61 11.09
CA TYR A 69 -0.20 2.90 11.51
C TYR A 69 -1.33 2.73 12.53
N VAL A 70 -2.30 1.85 12.26
CA VAL A 70 -3.43 1.61 13.17
C VAL A 70 -2.96 0.97 14.48
N SER A 71 -2.00 0.04 14.43
CA SER A 71 -1.40 -0.57 15.62
C SER A 71 -0.73 0.46 16.53
N LYS A 72 -0.01 1.42 15.94
CA LYS A 72 0.60 2.53 16.69
C LYS A 72 -0.45 3.45 17.30
N ALA A 73 -1.50 3.78 16.54
CA ALA A 73 -2.59 4.62 17.02
C ALA A 73 -3.36 4.00 18.20
N ARG A 74 -3.43 2.66 18.26
CA ARG A 74 -4.07 1.91 19.37
C ARG A 74 -3.09 1.49 20.48
N SER A 75 -1.83 1.87 20.41
CA SER A 75 -0.85 1.57 21.45
C SER A 75 -1.19 2.31 22.75
N GLU A 76 -0.90 1.69 23.90
CA GLU A 76 -1.00 2.33 25.21
C GLU A 76 -0.08 3.56 25.33
N CYS A 77 1.03 3.56 24.59
CA CYS A 77 2.00 4.65 24.54
C CYS A 77 2.23 5.11 23.08
N PRO A 78 1.28 5.84 22.45
CA PRO A 78 1.35 6.19 21.03
C PRO A 78 2.62 6.93 20.64
N LEU A 79 3.05 7.91 21.45
CA LEU A 79 4.27 8.68 21.20
C LEU A 79 5.50 7.78 21.02
N ARG A 80 5.63 6.74 21.85
CA ARG A 80 6.71 5.76 21.73
C ARG A 80 6.52 4.87 20.51
N ALA A 81 5.30 4.41 20.26
CA ALA A 81 4.98 3.56 19.12
C ALA A 81 5.33 4.23 17.78
N TYR A 82 5.09 5.55 17.65
CA TYR A 82 5.42 6.31 16.45
C TYR A 82 6.92 6.53 16.22
N LEU A 83 7.79 6.34 17.23
CA LEU A 83 9.24 6.35 17.03
C LEU A 83 9.72 5.13 16.24
N GLY A 84 8.96 4.04 16.23
CA GLY A 84 9.34 2.83 15.53
C GLY A 84 9.23 2.99 14.02
N ILE A 85 10.22 2.49 13.30
CA ILE A 85 10.17 2.34 11.85
C ILE A 85 9.54 0.98 11.55
N LEU A 86 8.66 0.92 10.56
CA LEU A 86 7.97 -0.32 10.20
C LEU A 86 8.86 -1.19 9.31
N ASP A 87 8.93 -2.49 9.57
CA ASP A 87 9.54 -3.45 8.66
C ASP A 87 8.56 -3.74 7.50
N LEU A 88 8.65 -2.94 6.44
CA LEU A 88 7.82 -3.10 5.24
C LEU A 88 8.23 -4.32 4.39
N LEU A 89 9.41 -4.91 4.62
CA LEU A 89 9.87 -6.05 3.83
C LEU A 89 9.27 -7.35 4.36
N ASN A 90 9.35 -7.59 5.67
CA ASN A 90 8.87 -8.84 6.26
C ASN A 90 7.57 -8.68 7.05
N GLY A 91 7.09 -7.44 7.27
CA GLY A 91 5.91 -7.19 8.11
C GLY A 91 6.10 -7.64 9.56
N SER A 92 7.35 -7.78 10.02
CA SER A 92 7.68 -8.40 11.31
C SER A 92 7.36 -7.51 12.53
N GLY A 93 7.05 -6.24 12.29
CA GLY A 93 6.65 -5.27 13.31
C GLY A 93 7.29 -3.90 13.12
N SER A 94 7.36 -3.14 14.21
CA SER A 94 8.03 -1.84 14.23
C SER A 94 9.26 -1.86 15.13
N TYR A 95 10.33 -1.18 14.73
CA TYR A 95 11.62 -1.20 15.42
C TYR A 95 12.13 0.21 15.68
N PHE A 96 12.70 0.45 16.86
CA PHE A 96 13.41 1.68 17.20
C PHE A 96 14.80 1.33 17.73
N LYS A 97 15.84 1.88 17.10
CA LYS A 97 17.25 1.57 17.43
C LYS A 97 17.54 0.07 17.47
N GLY A 98 17.01 -0.68 16.50
CA GLY A 98 17.20 -2.13 16.38
C GLY A 98 16.37 -2.98 17.35
N GLN A 99 15.64 -2.37 18.30
CA GLN A 99 14.75 -3.09 19.20
C GLN A 99 13.32 -3.05 18.68
N ARG A 100 12.64 -4.20 18.73
CA ARG A 100 11.22 -4.29 18.39
C ARG A 100 10.39 -3.52 19.41
N LEU A 101 9.52 -2.64 18.95
CA LEU A 101 8.53 -1.99 19.78
C LEU A 101 7.34 -2.92 19.95
N ASP A 102 6.92 -3.08 21.20
CA ASP A 102 5.74 -3.86 21.52
C ASP A 102 4.49 -3.03 21.24
N THR A 103 3.80 -3.40 20.17
CA THR A 103 2.52 -2.81 19.77
C THR A 103 1.58 -3.93 19.42
N ASN A 104 0.40 -3.94 20.03
CA ASN A 104 -0.67 -4.88 19.69
C ASN A 104 -0.99 -4.74 18.20
N ALA A 105 -0.68 -5.79 17.43
CA ALA A 105 -0.85 -5.78 15.99
C ALA A 105 -2.34 -5.79 15.63
N VAL A 106 -2.78 -4.77 14.90
CA VAL A 106 -4.11 -4.69 14.31
C VAL A 106 -4.01 -5.12 12.86
N ARG A 107 -4.65 -6.24 12.52
CA ARG A 107 -4.72 -6.75 11.15
C ARG A 107 -5.68 -5.93 10.31
N PHE A 108 -5.36 -5.72 9.04
CA PHE A 108 -6.23 -5.01 8.12
C PHE A 108 -7.57 -5.74 7.94
N SER A 109 -7.53 -7.08 7.99
CA SER A 109 -8.71 -7.94 7.96
C SER A 109 -9.61 -7.84 9.20
N SER A 110 -9.14 -7.28 10.32
CA SER A 110 -9.97 -7.04 11.51
C SER A 110 -10.61 -5.66 11.54
N LEU A 111 -10.23 -4.76 10.63
CA LEU A 111 -10.88 -3.45 10.45
C LEU A 111 -12.29 -3.62 9.90
N THR A 112 -13.21 -2.76 10.34
CA THR A 112 -14.55 -2.63 9.76
C THR A 112 -14.49 -2.13 8.32
N GLY A 113 -15.57 -2.32 7.55
CA GLY A 113 -15.64 -1.81 6.17
C GLY A 113 -15.42 -0.30 6.08
N ALA A 114 -15.94 0.48 7.04
CA ALA A 114 -15.76 1.93 7.09
C ALA A 114 -14.32 2.34 7.42
N GLU A 115 -13.64 1.64 8.34
CA GLU A 115 -12.24 1.87 8.66
C GLU A 115 -11.34 1.54 7.45
N ARG A 116 -11.58 0.41 6.79
CA ARG A 116 -10.83 0.05 5.56
C ARG A 116 -11.02 1.09 4.47
N TYR A 117 -12.26 1.57 4.27
CA TYR A 117 -12.54 2.62 3.30
C TYR A 117 -11.75 3.89 3.62
N ARG A 118 -11.77 4.38 4.87
CA ARG A 118 -11.00 5.56 5.29
C ARG A 118 -9.48 5.42 5.11
N CYS A 119 -8.94 4.21 5.23
CA CYS A 119 -7.51 3.97 5.01
C CYS A 119 -7.13 3.88 3.53
N LEU A 120 -8.09 3.66 2.63
CA LEU A 120 -7.87 3.45 1.20
C LEU A 120 -8.43 4.59 0.32
N SER A 121 -9.19 5.53 0.90
CA SER A 121 -9.73 6.73 0.25
C SER A 121 -8.78 7.91 0.36
#